data_AF-A0A1G8JZV2-F1
#
_entry.id   AF-A0A1G8JZV2-F1
#
_cell.length_a   1.000
_cell.length_b   1.000
_cell.length_c   1.000
_cell.angle_alpha   90.00
_cell.angle_beta   90.00
_cell.angle_gamma   90.00
#
_symmetry.space_group_name_H-M   'P 1'
#
loop_
_entity.id
_entity.type
_entity.pdbx_description
1 polymer ?
#
loop_
_entity_poly.entity_id
_entity_poly.type
_entity_poly.pdbx_seq_one_letter_code
_entity_poly.pdbx_strand_id
1 'polypeptide(L)'
;MAIIAVSKMKGQDIANAVLPGLGHVVAFFIVLGGLAFNIGNVAGGGLGFNALTGISTTIGSIITAIICIIIFIVKEAGTAMDRIVRVLVALMIFLTAYVMLVSSPPYIEALLRTAAPAEIDIMTIITVVGGTVGGYITFAGGHRMLDAGIAGKENLRHVTNTSITGIIVASIMRVLLFLAVLGVVSGDVTLNPDNPTATVFLTAAGELVFGCLGLSFGRQVLLQ
;
A
#
# COMPACT_ATOMS: atom_id res chain seq x y z
N MET A 1 -3.57 15.84 6.15
CA MET A 1 -2.57 15.89 7.25
C MET A 1 -2.33 17.31 7.77
N ALA A 2 -2.05 18.30 6.92
CA ALA A 2 -1.79 19.69 7.37
C ALA A 2 -2.88 20.28 8.28
N ILE A 3 -4.16 20.09 7.95
CA ILE A 3 -5.29 20.59 8.75
C ILE A 3 -5.27 19.97 10.16
N ILE A 4 -5.09 18.65 10.27
CA ILE A 4 -4.99 17.91 11.54
C ILE A 4 -3.80 18.41 12.37
N ALA A 5 -2.66 18.63 11.73
CA ALA A 5 -1.48 19.14 12.42
C ALA A 5 -1.71 20.56 12.97
N VAL A 6 -2.26 21.47 12.17
CA VAL A 6 -2.48 22.87 12.57
C VAL A 6 -3.59 22.99 13.62
N SER A 7 -4.67 22.21 13.49
CA SER A 7 -5.79 22.24 14.44
C SER A 7 -5.46 21.56 15.77
N LYS A 8 -4.43 20.69 15.81
CA LYS A 8 -4.11 19.83 16.96
C LYS A 8 -5.30 18.94 17.38
N MET A 9 -6.21 18.67 16.46
CA MET A 9 -7.43 17.88 16.69
C MET A 9 -7.46 16.70 15.74
N LYS A 10 -8.04 15.58 16.17
CA LYS A 10 -8.25 14.43 15.28
C LYS A 10 -9.34 14.77 14.26
N GLY A 11 -9.25 14.17 13.06
CA GLY A 11 -10.18 14.38 11.95
C GLY A 11 -11.67 14.39 12.30
N GLN A 12 -12.14 13.44 13.12
CA GLN A 12 -13.54 13.41 13.54
C GLN A 12 -13.92 14.58 14.45
N ASP A 13 -13.00 15.07 15.27
CA ASP A 13 -13.23 16.22 16.15
C ASP A 13 -13.29 17.51 15.34
N ILE A 14 -12.44 17.63 14.30
CA ILE A 14 -12.49 18.73 13.33
C ILE A 14 -13.85 18.74 12.63
N ALA A 15 -14.32 17.57 12.19
CA ALA A 15 -15.62 17.46 11.52
C ALA A 15 -16.77 17.89 12.45
N ASN A 16 -16.74 17.49 13.73
CA ASN A 16 -17.71 17.94 14.72
C ASN A 16 -17.65 19.45 15.00
N ALA A 17 -16.48 20.07 14.91
CA ALA A 17 -16.32 21.51 15.05
C ALA A 17 -16.90 22.30 13.86
N VAL A 18 -16.96 21.69 12.67
CA VAL A 18 -17.61 22.28 11.48
C VAL A 18 -19.13 22.15 11.57
N LEU A 19 -19.63 20.95 11.89
CA LEU A 19 -21.05 20.70 12.05
C LEU A 19 -21.24 19.64 13.16
N PRO A 20 -21.97 19.96 14.25
CA PRO A 20 -22.22 19.00 15.32
C PRO A 20 -22.87 17.72 14.78
N GLY A 21 -22.25 16.57 15.08
CA GLY A 21 -22.71 15.25 14.63
C GLY A 21 -22.00 14.72 13.38
N LEU A 22 -21.34 15.58 12.59
CA LEU A 22 -20.60 15.16 11.39
C LEU A 22 -19.40 14.28 11.72
N GLY A 23 -18.80 14.45 12.90
CA GLY A 23 -17.71 13.62 13.37
C GLY A 23 -18.08 12.15 13.51
N HIS A 24 -19.34 11.82 13.83
CA HIS A 24 -19.79 10.43 13.87
C HIS A 24 -19.79 9.79 12.47
N VAL A 25 -20.24 10.54 11.46
CA VAL A 25 -20.24 10.10 10.06
C VAL A 25 -18.81 9.89 9.56
N VAL A 26 -17.92 10.85 9.83
CA VAL A 26 -16.51 10.75 9.47
C VAL A 26 -15.82 9.60 10.19
N ALA A 27 -16.08 9.41 11.49
CA ALA A 27 -15.54 8.29 12.25
C ALA A 27 -16.00 6.94 11.68
N PHE A 28 -17.28 6.81 11.31
CA PHE A 28 -17.80 5.61 10.66
C PHE A 28 -17.03 5.28 9.37
N PHE A 29 -16.83 6.25 8.47
CA PHE A 29 -16.07 6.03 7.24
C PHE A 29 -14.58 5.75 7.49
N ILE A 30 -13.97 6.34 8.52
CA ILE A 30 -12.59 6.04 8.90
C ILE A 30 -12.47 4.58 9.37
N VAL A 31 -13.39 4.11 10.21
CA VAL A 31 -13.41 2.72 10.71
C VAL A 31 -13.65 1.74 9.56
N LEU A 32 -14.63 2.02 8.69
CA LEU A 32 -14.92 1.18 7.54
C LEU A 32 -13.72 1.10 6.58
N GLY A 33 -13.09 2.24 6.30
CA GLY A 33 -11.87 2.29 5.51
C GLY A 33 -10.73 1.51 6.16
N GLY A 34 -10.51 1.68 7.46
CA GLY A 34 -9.49 0.96 8.21
C GLY A 34 -9.68 -0.55 8.14
N LEU A 35 -10.92 -1.02 8.30
CA LEU A 35 -11.25 -2.44 8.13
C LEU A 35 -10.91 -2.94 6.73
N ALA A 36 -11.33 -2.23 5.68
CA ALA A 36 -11.06 -2.63 4.30
C ALA A 36 -9.55 -2.66 3.99
N PHE A 37 -8.78 -1.66 4.45
CA PHE A 37 -7.33 -1.64 4.27
C PHE A 37 -6.62 -2.75 5.03
N ASN A 38 -7.04 -3.05 6.26
CA ASN A 38 -6.46 -4.12 7.06
C ASN A 38 -6.72 -5.49 6.40
N ILE A 39 -7.91 -5.72 5.83
CA ILE A 39 -8.20 -6.92 5.03
C ILE A 39 -7.24 -7.01 3.84
N GLY A 40 -7.02 -5.90 3.13
CA GLY A 40 -6.06 -5.83 2.02
C GLY A 40 -4.63 -6.21 2.44
N ASN A 41 -4.16 -5.72 3.59
CA ASN A 41 -2.82 -6.03 4.08
C ASN A 41 -2.68 -7.50 4.51
N VAL A 42 -3.72 -8.08 5.13
CA VAL A 42 -3.76 -9.52 5.45
C VAL A 42 -3.74 -10.37 4.18
N ALA A 43 -4.51 -9.99 3.15
CA ALA A 43 -4.49 -10.64 1.84
C ALA A 43 -3.10 -10.55 1.18
N GLY A 44 -2.45 -9.39 1.27
CA GLY A 44 -1.07 -9.20 0.80
C GLY A 44 -0.06 -10.08 1.56
N GLY A 45 -0.23 -10.23 2.87
CA GLY A 45 0.55 -11.18 3.68
C GLY A 45 0.36 -12.62 3.22
N GLY A 46 -0.89 -13.03 2.95
CA GLY A 46 -1.22 -14.34 2.41
C GLY A 46 -0.64 -14.61 1.04
N LEU A 47 -0.67 -13.63 0.13
CA LEU A 47 0.01 -13.71 -1.17
C LEU A 47 1.52 -13.85 -1.01
N GLY A 48 2.12 -13.12 -0.06
CA GLY A 48 3.54 -13.23 0.24
C GLY A 48 3.95 -14.61 0.74
N PHE A 49 3.14 -15.18 1.64
CA PHE A 49 3.36 -16.52 2.17
C PHE A 49 3.14 -17.61 1.11
N ASN A 50 2.12 -17.46 0.26
CA ASN A 50 1.90 -18.33 -0.89
C ASN A 50 3.08 -18.29 -1.85
N ALA A 51 3.64 -17.12 -2.14
CA ALA A 51 4.81 -16.98 -2.98
C ALA A 51 6.07 -17.67 -2.42
N LEU A 52 6.17 -17.79 -1.10
CA LEU A 52 7.31 -18.41 -0.42
C LEU A 52 7.19 -19.92 -0.25
N THR A 53 5.98 -20.43 -0.06
CA THR A 53 5.75 -21.81 0.41
C THR A 53 4.86 -22.63 -0.52
N GLY A 54 4.21 -21.98 -1.49
CA GLY A 54 3.18 -22.59 -2.34
C GLY A 54 1.85 -22.89 -1.61
N ILE A 55 1.75 -22.64 -0.30
CA ILE A 55 0.54 -22.90 0.50
C ILE A 55 -0.56 -21.90 0.11
N SER A 56 -1.83 -22.32 0.18
CA SER A 56 -2.97 -21.47 -0.19
C SER A 56 -2.95 -20.10 0.52
N THR A 57 -3.39 -19.07 -0.20
CA THR A 57 -3.40 -17.67 0.28
C THR A 57 -4.21 -17.50 1.56
N THR A 58 -5.29 -18.28 1.74
CA THR A 58 -6.11 -18.29 2.95
C THR A 58 -5.32 -18.77 4.16
N ILE A 59 -4.64 -19.91 4.06
CA ILE A 59 -3.83 -20.46 5.16
C ILE A 59 -2.63 -19.54 5.41
N GLY A 60 -1.98 -19.05 4.36
CA GLY A 60 -0.90 -18.07 4.47
C GLY A 60 -1.31 -16.78 5.19
N SER A 61 -2.52 -16.29 4.96
CA SER A 61 -3.08 -15.12 5.64
C SER A 61 -3.23 -15.37 7.14
N ILE A 62 -3.76 -16.54 7.53
CA ILE A 62 -3.93 -16.94 8.93
C ILE A 62 -2.57 -17.03 9.63
N ILE A 63 -1.60 -17.70 8.99
CA ILE A 63 -0.24 -17.85 9.54
C ILE A 63 0.42 -16.48 9.72
N THR A 64 0.32 -15.61 8.71
CA THR A 64 0.91 -14.26 8.77
C THR A 64 0.28 -13.41 9.87
N ALA A 65 -1.05 -13.51 10.07
CA ALA A 65 -1.74 -12.84 11.17
C ALA A 65 -1.25 -13.32 12.54
N ILE A 66 -1.07 -14.63 12.73
CA ILE A 66 -0.55 -15.21 13.99
C ILE A 66 0.89 -14.72 14.26
N ILE A 67 1.76 -14.76 13.25
CA ILE A 67 3.14 -14.27 13.36
C ILE A 67 3.16 -12.79 13.77
N CYS A 68 2.30 -11.99 13.17
CA CYS A 68 2.18 -10.57 13.51
C CYS A 68 1.77 -10.35 14.97
N ILE A 69 0.75 -11.06 15.45
CA ILE A 69 0.32 -10.97 16.86
C ILE A 69 1.47 -11.32 17.81
N ILE A 70 2.23 -12.38 17.52
CA ILE A 70 3.38 -12.80 18.34
C ILE A 70 4.45 -11.70 18.38
N ILE A 71 4.78 -11.12 17.22
CA ILE A 71 5.77 -10.03 17.12
C ILE A 71 5.35 -8.81 17.94
N PHE A 72 4.07 -8.43 17.87
CA PHE A 72 3.56 -7.27 18.61
C PHE A 72 3.60 -7.45 20.14
N ILE A 73 3.56 -8.68 20.64
CA ILE A 73 3.70 -8.97 22.07
C ILE A 73 5.16 -8.80 22.54
N VAL A 74 6.14 -8.98 21.65
CA VAL A 74 7.57 -8.90 21.99
C VAL A 74 8.07 -7.46 21.91
N LYS A 75 8.25 -6.81 23.08
CA LYS A 75 8.65 -5.40 23.18
C LYS A 75 9.99 -5.07 22.50
N GLU A 76 10.96 -5.99 22.47
CA GLU A 76 12.24 -5.75 21.79
C GLU A 76 12.18 -5.88 20.26
N ALA A 77 11.08 -6.41 19.69
CA ALA A 77 10.98 -6.68 18.26
C ALA A 77 10.83 -5.39 17.42
N GLY A 78 10.29 -4.30 17.99
CA GLY A 78 9.96 -3.07 17.24
C GLY A 78 11.13 -2.46 16.47
N THR A 79 12.27 -2.23 17.14
CA THR A 79 13.43 -1.57 16.51
C THR A 79 14.11 -2.45 15.45
N ALA A 80 14.15 -3.76 15.67
CA ALA A 80 14.68 -4.71 14.68
C ALA A 80 13.73 -4.81 13.47
N MET A 81 12.42 -4.81 13.74
CA MET A 81 11.37 -4.84 12.73
C MET A 81 11.43 -3.62 11.81
N ASP A 82 11.61 -2.42 12.36
CA ASP A 82 11.73 -1.19 11.57
C ASP A 82 12.85 -1.24 10.52
N ARG A 83 13.98 -1.89 10.86
CA ARG A 83 15.08 -2.08 9.91
C ARG A 83 14.73 -3.10 8.83
N ILE A 84 14.18 -4.25 9.22
CA ILE A 84 13.77 -5.32 8.29
C ILE A 84 12.74 -4.79 7.30
N VAL A 85 11.70 -4.12 7.80
CA VAL A 85 10.64 -3.49 7.01
C VAL A 85 11.24 -2.56 5.97
N ARG A 86 12.18 -1.69 6.35
CA ARG A 86 12.81 -0.74 5.42
C ARG A 86 13.58 -1.45 4.31
N VAL A 87 14.33 -2.50 4.65
CA VAL A 87 15.05 -3.33 3.66
C VAL A 87 14.06 -4.01 2.71
N LEU A 88 12.98 -4.59 3.23
CA LEU A 88 11.95 -5.23 2.44
C LEU A 88 11.21 -4.25 1.53
N VAL A 89 11.00 -2.99 1.94
CA VAL A 89 10.46 -1.94 1.07
C VAL A 89 11.41 -1.68 -0.09
N ALA A 90 12.70 -1.44 0.19
CA ALA A 90 13.70 -1.16 -0.83
C ALA A 90 13.85 -2.33 -1.81
N LEU A 91 13.85 -3.56 -1.31
CA LEU A 91 13.88 -4.78 -2.11
C LEU A 91 12.66 -4.87 -3.02
N MET A 92 11.45 -4.60 -2.51
CA MET A 92 10.22 -4.58 -3.31
C MET A 92 10.30 -3.61 -4.49
N ILE A 93 10.81 -2.39 -4.25
CA ILE A 93 10.99 -1.37 -5.31
C ILE A 93 11.94 -1.91 -6.37
N PHE A 94 13.10 -2.41 -5.94
CA PHE A 94 14.13 -2.93 -6.83
C PHE A 94 13.62 -4.10 -7.68
N LEU A 95 12.97 -5.09 -7.07
CA LEU A 95 12.46 -6.26 -7.79
C LEU A 95 11.34 -5.90 -8.75
N THR A 96 10.47 -4.96 -8.38
CA THR A 96 9.40 -4.50 -9.28
C THR A 96 9.98 -3.71 -10.46
N ALA A 97 11.00 -2.89 -10.22
CA ALA A 97 11.73 -2.21 -11.29
C ALA A 97 12.44 -3.20 -12.22
N TYR A 98 13.07 -4.25 -11.66
CA TYR A 98 13.67 -5.32 -12.45
C TYR A 98 12.62 -6.01 -13.36
N VAL A 99 11.47 -6.38 -12.78
CA VAL A 99 10.36 -7.00 -13.54
C VAL A 99 9.89 -6.09 -14.66
N MET A 100 9.71 -4.79 -14.39
CA MET A 100 9.35 -3.79 -15.40
C MET A 100 10.37 -3.72 -16.55
N LEU A 101 11.67 -3.76 -16.23
CA LEU A 101 12.71 -3.71 -17.27
C LEU A 101 12.71 -4.97 -18.14
N VAL A 102 12.57 -6.15 -17.52
CA VAL A 102 12.56 -7.44 -18.24
C VAL A 102 11.28 -7.60 -19.08
N SER A 103 10.12 -7.16 -18.57
CA SER A 103 8.85 -7.26 -19.29
C SER A 103 8.71 -6.28 -20.44
N SER A 104 9.65 -5.33 -20.62
CA SER A 104 9.73 -4.39 -21.75
C SER A 104 8.37 -3.78 -22.14
N PRO A 105 7.66 -3.11 -21.21
CA PRO A 105 6.33 -2.57 -21.47
C PRO A 105 6.34 -1.52 -22.59
N PRO A 106 5.20 -1.31 -23.27
CA PRO A 106 5.07 -0.29 -24.30
C PRO A 106 5.04 1.11 -23.66
N TYR A 107 6.20 1.64 -23.30
CA TYR A 107 6.35 2.91 -22.58
C TYR A 107 5.69 4.09 -23.28
N ILE A 108 5.81 4.16 -24.61
CA ILE A 108 5.23 5.23 -25.42
C ILE A 108 3.71 5.17 -25.40
N GLU A 109 3.13 3.98 -25.57
CA GLU A 109 1.68 3.80 -25.50
C GLU A 109 1.14 4.17 -24.12
N ALA A 110 1.82 3.72 -23.05
CA ALA A 110 1.44 4.07 -21.68
C ALA A 110 1.44 5.59 -21.43
N LEU A 111 2.44 6.30 -21.96
CA LEU A 111 2.52 7.76 -21.87
C LEU A 111 1.40 8.45 -22.66
N LEU A 112 1.15 7.99 -23.89
CA LEU A 112 0.07 8.52 -24.74
C LEU A 112 -1.30 8.35 -24.08
N ARG A 113 -1.59 7.17 -23.53
CA ARG A 113 -2.87 6.87 -22.87
C ARG A 113 -3.06 7.60 -21.53
N THR A 114 -1.98 8.03 -20.90
CA THR A 114 -2.06 8.88 -19.70
C THR A 114 -2.62 10.27 -20.03
N ALA A 115 -2.27 10.82 -21.20
CA ALA A 115 -2.76 12.14 -21.65
C ALA A 115 -4.06 12.05 -22.46
N ALA A 116 -4.24 10.96 -23.23
CA ALA A 116 -5.39 10.71 -24.07
C ALA A 116 -5.94 9.28 -23.83
N PRO A 117 -6.79 9.09 -22.81
CA PRO A 117 -7.39 7.79 -22.50
C PRO A 117 -8.21 7.27 -23.68
N ALA A 118 -8.08 5.98 -23.98
CA ALA A 118 -8.91 5.32 -25.00
C ALA A 118 -10.34 5.10 -24.49
N GLU A 119 -10.45 4.68 -23.23
CA GLU A 119 -11.70 4.39 -22.54
C GLU A 119 -11.67 5.01 -21.15
N ILE A 120 -12.85 5.41 -20.67
CA ILE A 120 -13.04 5.93 -19.33
C ILE A 120 -13.95 4.96 -18.58
N ASP A 121 -13.34 4.10 -17.78
CA ASP A 121 -14.07 3.26 -16.84
C ASP A 121 -14.09 3.93 -15.45
N ILE A 122 -15.28 4.42 -15.08
CA ILE A 122 -15.53 5.07 -13.80
C ILE A 122 -15.26 4.11 -12.64
N MET A 123 -15.58 2.82 -12.77
CA MET A 123 -15.36 1.84 -11.71
C MET A 123 -13.87 1.66 -11.46
N THR A 124 -13.07 1.44 -12.52
CA THR A 124 -11.61 1.32 -12.42
C THR A 124 -10.99 2.57 -11.79
N ILE A 125 -11.45 3.78 -12.19
CA ILE A 125 -10.99 5.04 -11.59
C ILE A 125 -11.31 5.08 -10.09
N ILE A 126 -12.55 4.78 -9.69
CA ILE A 126 -12.96 4.77 -8.29
C ILE A 126 -12.15 3.74 -7.48
N THR A 127 -11.91 2.55 -8.01
CA THR A 127 -11.12 1.50 -7.34
C THR A 127 -9.67 1.94 -7.13
N VAL A 128 -9.02 2.48 -8.17
CA VAL A 128 -7.63 2.94 -8.09
C VAL A 128 -7.52 4.17 -7.19
N VAL A 129 -8.43 5.15 -7.30
CA VAL A 129 -8.42 6.34 -6.43
C VAL A 129 -8.74 5.97 -4.98
N GLY A 130 -9.73 5.11 -4.76
CA GLY A 130 -10.14 4.66 -3.43
C GLY A 130 -9.04 3.88 -2.70
N GLY A 131 -8.34 2.99 -3.40
CA GLY A 131 -7.21 2.24 -2.85
C GLY A 131 -5.99 3.11 -2.52
N THR A 132 -5.95 4.36 -2.99
CA THR A 132 -4.76 5.20 -2.92
C THR A 132 -4.91 6.46 -2.09
N VAL A 133 -6.11 7.06 -2.08
CA VAL A 133 -6.47 8.27 -1.33
C VAL A 133 -7.55 7.96 -0.30
N GLY A 134 -7.67 6.69 0.11
CA GLY A 134 -8.66 6.25 1.07
C GLY A 134 -8.67 7.08 2.35
N GLY A 135 -9.87 7.44 2.82
CA GLY A 135 -10.05 8.33 3.98
C GLY A 135 -9.22 7.87 5.19
N TYR A 136 -9.24 6.57 5.49
CA TYR A 136 -8.44 5.98 6.58
C TYR A 136 -6.95 6.32 6.48
N ILE A 137 -6.28 6.14 5.33
CA ILE A 137 -4.83 6.41 5.20
C ILE A 137 -4.53 7.89 5.50
N THR A 138 -5.39 8.78 5.00
CA THR A 138 -5.22 10.23 5.19
C THR A 138 -5.38 10.64 6.65
N PHE A 139 -6.37 10.07 7.35
CA PHE A 139 -6.62 10.36 8.76
C PHE A 139 -5.62 9.66 9.68
N ALA A 140 -5.35 8.37 9.47
CA ALA A 140 -4.42 7.58 10.26
C ALA A 140 -2.99 8.14 10.24
N GLY A 141 -2.51 8.59 9.08
CA GLY A 141 -1.19 9.24 9.01
C GLY A 141 -1.15 10.58 9.75
N GLY A 142 -2.21 11.38 9.66
CA GLY A 142 -2.33 12.63 10.42
C GLY A 142 -2.45 12.40 11.93
N HIS A 143 -3.25 11.42 12.35
CA HIS A 143 -3.41 11.04 13.75
C HIS A 143 -2.11 10.49 14.35
N ARG A 144 -1.37 9.64 13.62
CA ARG A 144 -0.06 9.15 14.05
C ARG A 144 0.93 10.28 14.30
N MET A 145 0.97 11.30 13.45
CA MET A 145 1.85 12.46 13.67
C MET A 145 1.41 13.27 14.90
N LEU A 146 0.09 13.46 15.07
CA LEU A 146 -0.47 14.13 16.25
C LEU A 146 -0.14 13.37 17.54
N ASP A 147 -0.31 12.04 17.55
CA ASP A 147 -0.04 11.17 18.69
C ASP A 147 1.47 11.11 19.00
N ALA A 148 2.35 11.30 18.01
CA ALA A 148 3.80 11.44 18.18
C ALA A 148 4.24 12.85 18.64
N GLY A 149 3.30 13.76 18.93
CA GLY A 149 3.59 15.14 19.33
C GLY A 149 4.03 16.07 18.19
N ILE A 150 3.98 15.61 16.95
CA ILE A 150 4.34 16.39 15.76
C ILE A 150 3.10 17.14 15.26
N ALA A 151 2.78 18.25 15.93
CA ALA A 151 1.61 19.09 15.61
C ALA A 151 1.91 20.59 15.76
N GLY A 152 0.97 21.43 15.35
CA GLY A 152 1.08 22.89 15.33
C GLY A 152 1.69 23.46 14.05
N LYS A 153 1.61 24.79 13.91
CA LYS A 153 2.12 25.52 12.73
C LYS A 153 3.64 25.41 12.63
N GLU A 154 4.31 25.32 13.78
CA GLU A 154 5.74 25.09 13.96
C GLU A 154 6.23 23.83 13.23
N ASN A 155 5.41 22.77 13.20
CA ASN A 155 5.74 21.49 12.58
C ASN A 155 5.18 21.35 11.15
N LEU A 156 4.51 22.38 10.61
CA LEU A 156 3.81 22.29 9.31
C LEU A 156 4.75 21.92 8.16
N ARG A 157 5.98 22.48 8.14
CA ARG A 157 6.99 22.14 7.13
C ARG A 157 7.40 20.67 7.21
N HIS A 158 7.59 20.16 8.43
CA HIS A 158 7.94 18.76 8.65
C HIS A 158 6.80 17.83 8.21
N VAL A 159 5.56 18.11 8.62
CA VAL A 159 4.37 17.33 8.22
C VAL A 159 4.20 17.32 6.70
N THR A 160 4.40 18.48 6.05
CA THR A 160 4.28 18.61 4.59
C THR A 160 5.34 17.81 3.86
N ASN A 161 6.61 17.94 4.27
CA ASN A 161 7.71 17.18 3.65
C ASN A 161 7.51 15.67 3.82
N THR A 162 7.10 15.21 5.01
CA THR A 162 6.81 13.79 5.26
C THR A 162 5.67 13.29 4.38
N SER A 163 4.61 14.09 4.21
CA SER A 163 3.50 13.77 3.32
C SER A 163 3.95 13.68 1.85
N ILE A 164 4.73 14.66 1.37
CA ILE A 164 5.24 14.70 0.00
C ILE A 164 6.12 13.50 -0.29
N THR A 165 7.10 13.20 0.59
CA THR A 165 7.99 12.04 0.41
C THR A 165 7.18 10.73 0.37
N GLY A 166 6.19 10.57 1.25
CA GLY A 166 5.29 9.42 1.24
C GLY A 166 4.52 9.28 -0.08
N ILE A 167 3.96 10.38 -0.59
CA ILE A 167 3.23 10.41 -1.85
C ILE A 167 4.14 10.08 -3.03
N ILE A 168 5.36 10.64 -3.08
CA ILE A 168 6.32 10.39 -4.16
C ILE A 168 6.70 8.90 -4.20
N VAL A 169 7.10 8.32 -3.07
CA VAL A 169 7.49 6.91 -3.00
C VAL A 169 6.33 6.00 -3.38
N ALA A 170 5.13 6.27 -2.88
CA ALA A 170 3.93 5.50 -3.23
C ALA A 170 3.58 5.61 -4.73
N SER A 171 3.75 6.80 -5.32
CA SER A 171 3.46 7.04 -6.74
C SER A 171 4.47 6.34 -7.64
N ILE A 172 5.77 6.40 -7.31
CA ILE A 172 6.83 5.66 -8.02
C ILE A 172 6.50 4.17 -8.02
N MET A 173 6.16 3.61 -6.85
CA MET A 173 5.80 2.19 -6.76
C MET A 173 4.60 1.81 -7.62
N ARG A 174 3.57 2.66 -7.67
CA ARG A 174 2.39 2.40 -8.51
C ARG A 174 2.74 2.42 -9.99
N VAL A 175 3.56 3.37 -10.43
CA VAL A 175 4.00 3.45 -11.83
C VAL A 175 4.84 2.23 -12.20
N LEU A 176 5.81 1.85 -11.35
CA LEU A 176 6.62 0.66 -11.57
C LEU A 176 5.76 -0.61 -11.64
N LEU A 177 4.83 -0.78 -10.71
CA LEU A 177 3.95 -1.94 -10.67
C LEU A 177 3.02 -1.97 -11.90
N PHE A 178 2.44 -0.82 -12.26
CA PHE A 178 1.59 -0.70 -13.45
C PHE A 178 2.35 -1.08 -14.71
N LEU A 179 3.55 -0.52 -14.92
CA LEU A 179 4.37 -0.82 -16.09
C LEU A 179 4.84 -2.28 -16.10
N ALA A 180 5.21 -2.84 -14.93
CA ALA A 180 5.54 -4.25 -14.80
C ALA A 180 4.40 -5.17 -15.27
N VAL A 181 3.18 -4.94 -14.76
CA VAL A 181 1.99 -5.71 -15.14
C VAL A 181 1.65 -5.49 -16.61
N LEU A 182 1.69 -4.24 -17.09
CA LEU A 182 1.39 -3.90 -18.48
C LEU A 182 2.33 -4.63 -19.44
N GLY A 183 3.63 -4.72 -19.14
CA GLY A 183 4.59 -5.43 -19.98
C GLY A 183 4.28 -6.92 -20.09
N VAL A 184 3.88 -7.56 -18.99
CA VAL A 184 3.51 -8.98 -19.01
C VAL A 184 2.21 -9.22 -19.78
N VAL A 185 1.19 -8.42 -19.54
CA VAL A 185 -0.12 -8.57 -20.22
C VAL A 185 -0.02 -8.23 -21.70
N SER A 186 0.85 -7.29 -22.09
CA SER A 186 1.10 -6.96 -23.50
C SER A 186 1.85 -8.07 -24.25
N GLY A 187 2.49 -9.01 -23.55
CA GLY A 187 3.18 -10.16 -24.11
C GLY A 187 2.30 -11.41 -24.30
N ASP A 188 0.98 -11.23 -24.45
CA ASP A 188 -0.03 -12.30 -24.62
C ASP A 188 -0.15 -13.28 -23.44
N VAL A 189 0.29 -12.88 -22.24
CA VAL A 189 0.17 -13.70 -21.03
C VAL A 189 -1.23 -13.53 -20.42
N THR A 190 -1.97 -14.64 -20.31
CA THR A 190 -3.27 -14.66 -19.63
C THR A 190 -3.06 -14.72 -18.13
N LEU A 191 -3.60 -13.75 -17.40
CA LEU A 191 -3.54 -13.70 -15.94
C LEU A 191 -4.42 -14.79 -15.33
N ASN A 192 -3.88 -15.56 -14.39
CA ASN A 192 -4.68 -16.48 -13.59
C ASN A 192 -5.58 -15.66 -12.64
N PRO A 193 -6.93 -15.78 -12.70
CA PRO A 193 -7.82 -15.04 -11.82
C PRO A 193 -7.64 -15.35 -10.33
N ASP A 194 -7.16 -16.55 -9.99
CA ASP A 194 -6.96 -16.96 -8.59
C ASP A 194 -5.72 -16.29 -7.97
N ASN A 195 -4.71 -16.00 -8.78
CA ASN A 195 -3.49 -15.32 -8.34
C ASN A 195 -2.82 -14.55 -9.49
N PRO A 196 -3.40 -13.41 -9.90
CA PRO A 196 -2.88 -12.64 -11.04
C PRO A 196 -1.48 -12.10 -10.75
N THR A 197 -1.21 -11.77 -9.49
CA THR A 197 0.09 -11.32 -8.99
C THR A 197 1.18 -12.37 -9.24
N ALA A 198 0.90 -13.64 -8.93
CA ALA A 198 1.84 -14.73 -9.19
C ALA A 198 2.12 -14.88 -10.68
N THR A 199 1.11 -14.84 -11.54
CA THR A 199 1.30 -14.93 -12.99
C THR A 199 2.24 -13.84 -13.49
N VAL A 200 2.02 -12.58 -13.09
CA VAL A 200 2.86 -11.46 -13.54
C VAL A 200 4.33 -11.67 -13.15
N PHE A 201 4.59 -11.99 -11.89
CA PHE A 201 5.96 -12.03 -11.39
C PHE A 201 6.69 -13.32 -11.74
N LEU A 202 6.00 -14.47 -11.75
CA LEU A 202 6.59 -15.74 -12.16
C LEU A 202 6.96 -15.73 -13.64
N THR A 203 6.06 -15.24 -14.51
CA THR A 203 6.30 -15.21 -15.95
C THR A 203 7.42 -14.24 -16.33
N ALA A 204 7.51 -13.10 -15.66
CA ALA A 204 8.52 -12.09 -15.99
C ALA A 204 9.90 -12.36 -15.39
N ALA A 205 9.98 -12.96 -14.19
CA ALA A 205 11.22 -12.96 -13.41
C ALA A 205 11.55 -14.30 -12.72
N GLY A 206 10.70 -15.32 -12.86
CA GLY A 206 10.92 -16.66 -12.32
C GLY A 206 10.70 -16.78 -10.81
N GLU A 207 10.87 -18.01 -10.31
CA GLU A 207 10.53 -18.38 -8.93
C GLU A 207 11.35 -17.65 -7.87
N LEU A 208 12.64 -17.39 -8.13
CA LEU A 208 13.52 -16.71 -7.17
C LEU A 208 13.05 -15.27 -6.90
N VAL A 209 12.75 -14.51 -7.94
CA VAL A 209 12.27 -13.12 -7.81
C VAL A 209 10.87 -13.10 -7.21
N PHE A 210 10.01 -14.04 -7.59
CA PHE A 210 8.69 -14.18 -6.99
C PHE A 210 8.74 -14.50 -5.49
N GLY A 211 9.62 -15.40 -5.05
CA GLY A 211 9.85 -15.68 -3.63
C GLY A 211 10.37 -14.46 -2.87
N CYS A 212 11.34 -13.72 -3.41
CA CYS A 212 11.86 -12.49 -2.79
C CYS A 212 10.81 -11.37 -2.72
N LEU A 213 9.94 -11.26 -3.73
CA LEU A 213 8.76 -10.40 -3.68
C LEU A 213 7.79 -10.88 -2.60
N GLY A 214 7.61 -12.20 -2.45
CA GLY A 214 6.81 -12.82 -1.41
C GLY A 214 7.22 -12.38 0.01
N LEU A 215 8.52 -12.42 0.30
CA LEU A 215 9.08 -11.87 1.55
C LEU A 215 8.71 -10.39 1.75
N SER A 216 8.74 -9.63 0.67
CA SER A 216 8.44 -8.20 0.69
C SER A 216 6.95 -7.90 0.88
N PHE A 217 6.05 -8.75 0.35
CA PHE A 217 4.61 -8.66 0.55
C PHE A 217 4.19 -9.07 1.97
N GLY A 218 4.85 -10.06 2.57
CA GLY A 218 4.65 -10.48 3.96
C GLY A 218 4.80 -9.35 4.99
N ARG A 219 5.57 -8.30 4.64
CA ARG A 219 5.74 -7.09 5.45
C ARG A 219 4.45 -6.31 5.70
N GLN A 220 3.45 -6.39 4.82
CA GLN A 220 2.25 -5.54 4.90
C GLN A 220 1.49 -5.70 6.22
N VAL A 221 1.56 -6.90 6.82
CA VAL A 221 0.91 -7.19 8.11
C VAL A 221 1.70 -6.61 9.29
N LEU A 222 3.02 -6.42 9.15
CA LEU A 222 3.92 -5.95 10.22
C LEU A 222 3.96 -4.42 10.38
N LEU A 223 3.36 -3.68 9.44
CA LEU A 223 3.40 -2.22 9.35
C LEU A 223 2.18 -1.51 9.96
N GLN A 224 1.23 -2.28 10.49
CA GLN A 224 -0.09 -1.81 10.95
C GLN A 224 -0.23 -1.95 12.45
#